data_AF-A0A7X3A9Z8-F1
#
_entry.id   AF-A0A7X3A9Z8-F1
#
_cell.length_a   1.000
_cell.length_b   1.000
_cell.length_c   1.000
_cell.angle_alpha   90.00
_cell.angle_beta   90.00
_cell.angle_gamma   90.00
#
_symmetry.space_group_name_H-M   'P 1'
#
loop_
_entity.id
_entity.type
_entity.pdbx_description
1 polymer ?
#
loop_
_entity_poly.entity_id
_entity_poly.type
_entity_poly.pdbx_seq_one_letter_code
_entity_poly.pdbx_strand_id
1 'polypeptide(L)'
;MKILASLFTTVIALAVIVLIFEYTGFYAQSFKVFFILPAGAGFAGAFCASGYYFVATKMKKEPSRPMLICSMIGLLGFVLLYVSMYSTSYVDSDNKVNHMFRGEHISNFTYEDSNEPVNFKSYMISDINSREMSLFVGAGKKSTRVAMPVGSIEINSTLNIILFVVEGLGFIIGGWVVGSNVISFFEAKRKKQEEQAEQEEQALNISG
;
A
#
# COMPACT_ATOMS: atom_id res chain seq x y z
N MET A 1 -17.57 -12.26 -2.93
CA MET A 1 -16.85 -12.56 -1.67
C MET A 1 -15.37 -12.20 -1.70
N LYS A 2 -14.53 -12.70 -2.63
CA LYS A 2 -13.08 -12.37 -2.67
C LYS A 2 -12.77 -10.86 -2.66
N ILE A 3 -13.44 -10.11 -3.53
CA ILE A 3 -13.28 -8.64 -3.63
C ILE A 3 -13.69 -7.97 -2.31
N LEU A 4 -14.82 -8.38 -1.73
CA LEU A 4 -15.30 -7.83 -0.45
C LEU A 4 -14.29 -8.06 0.69
N ALA A 5 -13.71 -9.26 0.79
CA ALA A 5 -12.67 -9.53 1.76
C ALA A 5 -11.42 -8.68 1.53
N SER A 6 -11.10 -8.38 0.27
CA SER A 6 -9.99 -7.48 -0.08
C SER A 6 -10.28 -6.04 0.32
N LEU A 7 -11.50 -5.56 0.10
CA LEU A 7 -11.92 -4.23 0.57
C LEU A 7 -11.82 -4.13 2.09
N PHE A 8 -12.18 -5.18 2.82
CA PHE A 8 -12.01 -5.24 4.27
C PHE A 8 -10.52 -5.17 4.67
N THR A 9 -9.65 -5.96 4.04
CA THR A 9 -8.20 -5.88 4.30
C THR A 9 -7.60 -4.55 3.88
N THR A 10 -8.11 -3.90 2.84
CA THR A 10 -7.74 -2.52 2.48
C THR A 10 -8.07 -1.56 3.61
N VAL A 11 -9.30 -1.57 4.15
CA VAL A 11 -9.67 -0.69 5.28
C VAL A 11 -8.74 -0.90 6.48
N ILE A 12 -8.43 -2.16 6.82
CA ILE A 12 -7.48 -2.47 7.90
C ILE A 12 -6.08 -1.94 7.58
N ALA A 13 -5.57 -2.18 6.36
CA ALA A 13 -4.26 -1.72 5.95
C ALA A 13 -4.14 -0.19 6.03
N LEU A 14 -5.16 0.54 5.59
CA LEU A 14 -5.20 2.00 5.67
C LEU A 14 -5.22 2.49 7.12
N ALA A 15 -6.06 1.89 7.97
CA ALA A 15 -6.10 2.24 9.39
C ALA A 15 -4.73 2.03 10.05
N VAL A 16 -4.06 0.91 9.77
CA VAL A 16 -2.70 0.64 10.30
C VAL A 16 -1.68 1.66 9.81
N ILE A 17 -1.70 2.01 8.52
CA ILE A 17 -0.76 3.00 7.95
C ILE A 17 -0.97 4.39 8.58
N VAL A 18 -2.22 4.84 8.68
CA VAL A 18 -2.56 6.14 9.29
C VAL A 18 -2.16 6.15 10.77
N LEU A 19 -2.40 5.06 11.51
CA LEU A 19 -1.97 4.95 12.91
C LEU A 19 -0.44 5.01 13.04
N ILE A 20 0.31 4.32 12.18
CA ILE A 20 1.78 4.39 12.19
C ILE A 20 2.22 5.84 11.97
N PHE A 21 1.65 6.52 10.97
CA PHE A 21 1.97 7.92 10.69
C PHE A 21 1.70 8.81 11.90
N GLU A 22 0.53 8.71 12.50
CA GLU A 22 0.14 9.52 13.65
C GLU A 22 1.07 9.33 14.86
N TYR A 23 1.40 8.08 15.21
CA TYR A 23 2.21 7.81 16.41
C TYR A 23 3.72 8.04 16.22
N THR A 24 4.21 8.05 14.99
CA THR A 24 5.66 8.06 14.73
C THR A 24 6.14 9.19 13.83
N GLY A 25 5.21 9.90 13.17
CA GLY A 25 5.50 10.83 12.07
C GLY A 25 6.06 10.15 10.82
N PHE A 26 6.07 8.81 10.77
CA PHE A 26 6.72 8.05 9.70
C PHE A 26 5.72 7.64 8.62
N TYR A 27 5.98 8.10 7.39
CA TYR A 27 5.26 7.68 6.20
C TYR A 27 5.66 6.25 5.79
N ALA A 28 5.03 5.24 6.39
CA ALA A 28 5.38 3.83 6.21
C ALA A 28 5.33 3.37 4.74
N GLN A 29 4.37 3.86 3.96
CA GLN A 29 4.23 3.59 2.54
C GLN A 29 5.36 4.20 1.71
N SER A 30 5.95 5.30 2.17
CA SER A 30 7.04 6.01 1.48
C SER A 30 8.41 5.40 1.76
N PHE A 31 8.47 4.33 2.55
CA PHE A 31 9.70 3.62 2.86
C PHE A 31 10.33 2.99 1.61
N LYS A 32 11.59 3.34 1.35
CA LYS A 32 12.36 2.87 0.19
C LYS A 32 13.60 2.08 0.60
N VAL A 33 13.84 0.99 -0.11
CA VAL A 33 15.07 0.19 -0.02
C VAL A 33 15.95 0.53 -1.23
N PHE A 34 17.23 0.81 -0.99
CA PHE A 34 18.19 1.23 -2.03
C PHE A 34 17.70 2.39 -2.91
N PHE A 35 17.00 3.38 -2.33
CA PHE A 35 16.49 4.60 -2.98
C PHE A 35 15.43 4.41 -4.08
N ILE A 36 15.29 3.20 -4.63
CA ILE A 36 14.49 2.92 -5.83
C ILE A 36 13.31 2.00 -5.50
N LEU A 37 13.49 1.02 -4.61
CA LEU A 37 12.46 0.02 -4.35
C LEU A 37 11.46 0.55 -3.32
N PRO A 38 10.20 0.81 -3.69
CA PRO A 38 9.19 1.34 -2.77
C PRO A 38 8.64 0.20 -1.90
N ALA A 39 9.49 -0.35 -1.03
CA ALA A 39 9.16 -1.53 -0.22
C ALA A 39 7.94 -1.28 0.66
N GLY A 40 7.83 -0.09 1.27
CA GLY A 40 6.66 0.30 2.06
C GLY A 40 5.37 0.20 1.27
N ALA A 41 5.32 0.85 0.11
CA ALA A 41 4.17 0.81 -0.80
C ALA A 41 3.90 -0.60 -1.35
N GLY A 42 4.94 -1.38 -1.63
CA GLY A 42 4.84 -2.79 -2.01
C GLY A 42 4.14 -3.63 -0.93
N PHE A 43 4.58 -3.51 0.32
CA PHE A 43 3.94 -4.20 1.45
C PHE A 43 2.51 -3.71 1.68
N ALA A 44 2.26 -2.40 1.60
CA ALA A 44 0.93 -1.82 1.75
C ALA A 44 -0.03 -2.34 0.66
N GLY A 45 0.39 -2.33 -0.60
CA GLY A 45 -0.39 -2.87 -1.72
C GLY A 45 -0.67 -4.37 -1.59
N ALA A 46 0.33 -5.15 -1.17
CA ALA A 46 0.14 -6.57 -0.87
C ALA A 46 -0.84 -6.77 0.28
N PHE A 47 -0.77 -5.96 1.34
CA PHE A 47 -1.67 -6.07 2.47
C PHE A 47 -3.12 -5.75 2.07
N CYS A 48 -3.33 -4.69 1.28
CA CYS A 48 -4.65 -4.36 0.70
C CYS A 48 -5.26 -5.55 -0.06
N ALA A 49 -4.47 -6.23 -0.90
CA ALA A 49 -4.94 -7.35 -1.71
C ALA A 49 -5.01 -8.70 -0.97
N SER A 50 -4.47 -8.81 0.25
CA SER A 50 -4.32 -10.09 0.97
C SER A 50 -5.65 -10.81 1.23
N GLY A 51 -6.75 -10.06 1.46
CA GLY A 51 -8.09 -10.64 1.60
C GLY A 51 -8.54 -11.44 0.38
N TYR A 52 -8.09 -11.05 -0.82
CA TYR A 52 -8.34 -11.81 -2.05
C TYR A 52 -7.73 -13.20 -1.96
N TYR A 53 -6.46 -13.27 -1.54
CA TYR A 53 -5.71 -14.53 -1.40
C TYR A 53 -6.37 -15.46 -0.39
N PHE A 54 -6.69 -14.98 0.82
CA PHE A 54 -7.29 -15.81 1.87
C PHE A 54 -8.63 -16.43 1.48
N VAL A 55 -9.44 -15.72 0.70
CA VAL A 55 -10.71 -16.28 0.19
C VAL A 55 -10.46 -17.18 -1.01
N ALA A 56 -9.57 -16.80 -1.94
CA ALA A 56 -9.29 -17.56 -3.15
C ALA A 56 -8.75 -18.96 -2.82
N THR A 57 -7.85 -19.10 -1.85
CA THR A 57 -7.28 -20.42 -1.48
C THR A 57 -8.28 -21.38 -0.86
N LYS A 58 -9.40 -20.87 -0.31
CA LYS A 58 -10.51 -21.68 0.21
C LYS A 58 -11.50 -22.12 -0.87
N MET A 59 -11.36 -21.61 -2.10
CA MET A 59 -12.27 -21.96 -3.20
C MET A 59 -11.84 -23.25 -3.90
N LYS A 60 -12.83 -23.98 -4.45
CA LYS A 60 -12.56 -25.16 -5.28
C LYS A 60 -12.07 -24.80 -6.68
N LYS A 61 -12.53 -23.66 -7.22
CA LYS A 61 -12.27 -23.21 -8.58
C LYS A 61 -11.24 -22.08 -8.61
N GLU A 62 -10.32 -22.16 -9.56
CA GLU A 62 -9.33 -21.11 -9.82
C GLU A 62 -10.03 -19.79 -10.22
N PRO A 63 -9.65 -18.67 -9.61
CA PRO A 63 -10.17 -17.37 -9.98
C PRO A 63 -9.64 -16.92 -11.35
N SER A 64 -10.48 -16.26 -12.15
CA SER A 64 -10.01 -15.59 -13.37
C SER A 64 -9.20 -14.34 -13.05
N ARG A 65 -8.02 -14.21 -13.67
CA ARG A 65 -7.15 -13.02 -13.65
C ARG A 65 -6.82 -12.47 -12.24
N PRO A 66 -6.37 -13.30 -11.29
CA PRO A 66 -6.09 -12.86 -9.92
C PRO A 66 -5.02 -11.75 -9.86
N MET A 67 -4.01 -11.77 -10.74
CA MET A 67 -3.00 -10.71 -10.83
C MET A 67 -3.61 -9.35 -11.13
N LEU A 68 -4.40 -9.22 -12.20
CA LEU A 68 -5.03 -7.96 -12.59
C LEU A 68 -5.95 -7.44 -11.47
N ILE A 69 -6.78 -8.31 -10.89
CA ILE A 69 -7.71 -7.92 -9.83
C ILE A 69 -6.95 -7.42 -8.59
N CYS A 70 -5.91 -8.14 -8.15
CA CYS A 70 -5.13 -7.74 -6.99
C CYS A 70 -4.33 -6.45 -7.25
N SER A 71 -3.80 -6.25 -8.46
CA SER A 71 -3.17 -4.98 -8.86
C SER A 71 -4.14 -3.80 -8.82
N MET A 72 -5.38 -3.99 -9.26
CA MET A 72 -6.43 -2.96 -9.17
C MET A 72 -6.83 -2.66 -7.74
N ILE A 73 -6.87 -3.67 -6.86
CA ILE A 73 -7.09 -3.47 -5.43
C ILE A 73 -5.91 -2.70 -4.79
N GLY A 74 -4.68 -3.01 -5.19
CA GLY A 74 -3.49 -2.27 -4.76
C GLY A 74 -3.58 -0.80 -5.14
N LEU A 75 -3.89 -0.50 -6.42
CA LEU A 75 -4.10 0.87 -6.90
C LEU A 75 -5.25 1.58 -6.18
N LEU A 76 -6.37 0.88 -5.94
CA LEU A 76 -7.47 1.43 -5.16
C LEU A 76 -7.02 1.76 -3.73
N GLY A 77 -6.23 0.88 -3.10
CA GLY A 77 -5.63 1.13 -1.79
C GLY A 77 -4.73 2.36 -1.77
N PHE A 78 -3.93 2.58 -2.82
CA PHE A 78 -3.14 3.80 -2.98
C PHE A 78 -4.04 5.04 -2.99
N VAL A 79 -5.06 5.09 -3.85
CA VAL A 79 -5.98 6.24 -3.91
C VAL A 79 -6.69 6.46 -2.57
N LEU A 80 -7.21 5.39 -1.97
CA LEU A 80 -7.93 5.47 -0.70
C LEU A 80 -7.03 5.89 0.46
N LEU A 81 -5.74 5.58 0.44
CA LEU A 81 -4.79 6.07 1.44
C LEU A 81 -4.77 7.60 1.46
N TYR A 82 -4.59 8.21 0.31
CA TYR A 82 -4.52 9.66 0.20
C TYR A 82 -5.84 10.35 0.50
N VAL A 83 -6.95 9.76 0.06
CA VAL A 83 -8.29 10.22 0.46
C VAL A 83 -8.43 10.13 1.98
N SER A 84 -7.97 9.05 2.61
CA SER A 84 -8.04 8.89 4.06
C SER A 84 -7.14 9.89 4.79
N MET A 85 -5.93 10.17 4.31
CA MET A 85 -5.05 11.18 4.90
C MET A 85 -5.69 12.56 4.87
N TYR A 86 -6.27 12.97 3.74
CA TYR A 86 -7.04 14.22 3.65
C TYR A 86 -8.24 14.22 4.60
N SER A 87 -9.10 13.21 4.54
CA SER A 87 -10.33 13.14 5.35
C SER A 87 -10.08 13.05 6.86
N THR A 88 -8.87 12.69 7.27
CA THR A 88 -8.47 12.63 8.67
C THR A 88 -7.60 13.80 9.08
N SER A 89 -7.28 14.76 8.20
CA SER A 89 -6.45 15.93 8.53
C SER A 89 -7.27 17.02 9.20
N TYR A 90 -6.91 17.35 10.44
CA TYR A 90 -7.52 18.41 11.25
C TYR A 90 -6.44 19.38 11.73
N VAL A 91 -6.82 20.63 12.00
CA VAL A 91 -5.95 21.69 12.52
C VAL A 91 -6.39 22.01 13.96
N ASP A 92 -5.45 21.90 14.89
CA ASP A 92 -5.70 22.21 16.30
C ASP A 92 -5.66 23.72 16.60
N SER A 93 -5.91 24.10 17.86
CA SER A 93 -5.90 25.50 18.31
C SER A 93 -4.52 26.16 18.21
N ASP A 94 -3.45 25.38 18.08
CA ASP A 94 -2.07 25.85 17.92
C ASP A 94 -1.67 25.94 16.44
N ASN A 95 -2.65 25.81 15.53
CA ASN A 95 -2.47 25.75 14.06
C ASN A 95 -1.59 24.58 13.58
N LYS A 96 -1.61 23.45 14.29
CA LYS A 96 -0.89 22.24 13.88
C LYS A 96 -1.83 21.21 13.26
N VAL A 97 -1.38 20.61 12.15
CA VAL A 97 -2.10 19.52 11.49
C VAL A 97 -1.94 18.23 12.30
N ASN A 98 -3.04 17.52 12.53
CA ASN A 98 -3.12 16.25 13.25
C ASN A 98 -4.13 15.30 12.59
N HIS A 99 -4.01 13.99 12.86
CA HIS A 99 -4.98 12.98 12.40
C HIS A 99 -5.83 12.37 13.53
N MET A 100 -5.90 13.04 14.67
CA MET A 100 -6.71 12.64 15.84
C MET A 100 -8.10 13.25 15.87
N PHE A 101 -8.55 13.90 14.78
CA PHE A 101 -9.81 14.62 14.73
C PHE A 101 -9.93 15.72 15.80
N ARG A 102 -8.80 16.36 16.16
CA ARG A 102 -8.76 17.45 17.13
C ARG A 102 -8.77 18.79 16.42
N GLY A 103 -9.72 19.65 16.81
CA GLY A 103 -9.90 20.97 16.21
C GLY A 103 -10.82 20.92 14.99
N GLU A 104 -10.52 21.73 13.98
CA GLU A 104 -11.35 21.85 12.78
C GLU A 104 -10.73 21.09 11.61
N HIS A 105 -11.56 20.58 10.70
CA HIS A 105 -11.07 19.87 9.52
C HIS A 105 -10.26 20.82 8.63
N ILE A 106 -9.18 20.33 8.01
CA ILE A 106 -8.24 21.15 7.23
C ILE A 106 -8.92 21.95 6.10
N SER A 107 -10.07 21.47 5.61
CA SER A 107 -10.84 22.14 4.56
C SER A 107 -11.45 23.49 4.95
N ASN A 108 -11.45 23.84 6.23
CA ASN A 108 -11.91 25.16 6.69
C ASN A 108 -10.79 26.23 6.61
N PHE A 109 -9.56 25.82 6.34
CA PHE A 109 -8.39 26.68 6.31
C PHE A 109 -7.98 26.98 4.87
N THR A 110 -7.17 28.02 4.70
CA THR A 110 -6.56 28.39 3.43
C THR A 110 -5.03 28.31 3.55
N TYR A 111 -4.35 28.01 2.45
CA TYR A 111 -2.90 28.20 2.38
C TYR A 111 -2.57 29.69 2.24
N GLU A 112 -1.40 30.14 2.73
CA GLU A 112 -1.03 31.58 2.83
C GLU A 112 -1.22 32.37 1.53
N ASP A 113 -1.05 31.74 0.37
CA ASP A 113 -1.17 32.36 -0.95
C ASP A 113 -2.51 32.09 -1.67
N SER A 114 -3.46 31.39 -1.02
CA SER A 114 -4.73 30.97 -1.63
C SER A 114 -5.93 31.64 -0.94
N ASN A 115 -6.85 32.19 -1.73
CA ASN A 115 -8.16 32.62 -1.25
C ASN A 115 -9.19 31.46 -1.21
N GLU A 116 -8.81 30.28 -1.72
CA GLU A 116 -9.67 29.10 -1.72
C GLU A 116 -9.36 28.19 -0.53
N PRO A 117 -10.41 27.63 0.13
CA PRO A 117 -10.23 26.64 1.19
C PRO A 117 -9.52 25.38 0.68
N VAL A 118 -8.77 24.72 1.58
CA VAL A 118 -8.04 23.50 1.25
C VAL A 118 -9.01 22.39 0.82
N ASN A 119 -9.01 22.08 -0.46
CA ASN A 119 -9.67 20.90 -1.01
C ASN A 119 -8.67 19.75 -1.19
N PHE A 120 -9.19 18.54 -1.47
CA PHE A 120 -8.36 17.34 -1.68
C PHE A 120 -7.21 17.56 -2.68
N LYS A 121 -7.46 18.26 -3.80
CA LYS A 121 -6.42 18.50 -4.81
C LYS A 121 -5.31 19.41 -4.26
N SER A 122 -5.68 20.52 -3.63
CA SER A 122 -4.70 21.44 -3.03
C SER A 122 -3.91 20.79 -1.90
N TYR A 123 -4.58 19.97 -1.08
CA TYR A 123 -3.94 19.16 -0.04
C TYR A 123 -2.90 18.22 -0.63
N MET A 124 -3.26 17.47 -1.68
CA MET A 124 -2.37 16.53 -2.34
C MET A 124 -1.15 17.21 -2.96
N ILE A 125 -1.34 18.36 -3.62
CA ILE A 125 -0.21 19.13 -4.18
C ILE A 125 0.72 19.60 -3.07
N SER A 126 0.16 20.11 -1.96
CA SER A 126 0.93 20.54 -0.79
C SER A 126 1.67 19.38 -0.14
N ASP A 127 1.01 18.25 0.13
CA ASP A 127 1.63 17.05 0.71
C ASP A 127 2.73 16.51 -0.21
N ILE A 128 2.48 16.38 -1.52
CA ILE A 128 3.49 15.92 -2.48
C ILE A 128 4.70 16.85 -2.47
N ASN A 129 4.50 18.17 -2.48
CA ASN A 129 5.59 19.13 -2.53
C ASN A 129 6.36 19.25 -1.20
N SER A 130 5.71 18.98 -0.06
CA SER A 130 6.30 19.09 1.28
C SER A 130 6.88 17.78 1.84
N ARG A 131 6.75 16.66 1.10
CA ARG A 131 7.21 15.35 1.53
C ARG A 131 8.69 15.27 1.83
N GLU A 132 9.01 14.93 3.08
CA GLU A 132 10.35 14.54 3.49
C GLU A 132 10.60 13.05 3.24
N MET A 133 11.74 12.72 2.64
CA MET A 133 12.10 11.34 2.30
C MET A 133 12.63 10.58 3.52
N SER A 134 12.04 9.44 3.86
CA SER A 134 12.58 8.55 4.88
C SER A 134 13.38 7.41 4.25
N LEU A 135 14.68 7.36 4.52
CA LEU A 135 15.62 6.40 3.95
C LEU A 135 16.21 5.46 5.00
N PHE A 136 16.42 4.20 4.61
CA PHE A 136 17.26 3.26 5.33
C PHE A 136 18.45 2.86 4.45
N VAL A 137 19.64 3.36 4.79
CA VAL A 137 20.91 2.90 4.21
C VAL A 137 21.51 1.90 5.21
N GLY A 138 21.58 0.62 4.83
CA GLY A 138 21.85 -0.48 5.76
C GLY A 138 23.32 -0.65 6.21
N ALA A 139 23.44 -1.43 7.29
CA ALA A 139 24.58 -2.25 7.73
C ALA A 139 25.83 -1.56 8.36
N GLY A 140 25.68 -1.06 9.60
CA GLY A 140 26.84 -0.80 10.46
C GLY A 140 26.49 -0.23 11.84
N LYS A 141 26.15 -1.08 12.82
CA LYS A 141 26.04 -0.86 14.29
C LYS A 141 25.41 0.43 14.87
N LYS A 142 24.92 1.37 14.07
CA LYS A 142 24.09 2.51 14.46
C LYS A 142 23.07 2.69 13.36
N SER A 143 21.78 2.44 13.64
CA SER A 143 20.72 2.82 12.70
C SER A 143 20.70 4.35 12.62
N THR A 144 21.44 4.92 11.68
CA THR A 144 21.30 6.32 11.36
C THR A 144 19.92 6.47 10.74
N ARG A 145 18.95 6.96 11.52
CA ARG A 145 17.80 7.64 10.93
C ARG A 145 18.40 8.78 10.14
N VAL A 146 18.56 8.59 8.83
CA VAL A 146 18.77 9.72 7.94
C VAL A 146 17.38 10.34 7.80
N ALA A 147 16.96 11.06 8.86
CA ALA A 147 16.22 12.28 8.63
C ALA A 147 17.22 13.11 7.84
N MET A 148 17.05 13.22 6.51
CA MET A 148 17.84 14.20 5.77
C MET A 148 17.57 15.53 6.45
N PRO A 149 18.57 16.17 7.09
CA PRO A 149 18.32 17.42 7.76
C PRO A 149 17.87 18.43 6.72
N VAL A 150 16.71 19.01 6.99
CA VAL A 150 16.19 20.26 6.42
C VAL A 150 17.36 21.20 6.16
N GLY A 151 17.70 21.38 4.89
CA GLY A 151 18.82 22.23 4.48
C GLY A 151 19.33 21.92 3.08
N SER A 152 18.95 22.77 2.13
CA SER A 152 19.61 23.00 0.83
C SER A 152 19.45 22.00 -0.32
N ILE A 153 18.44 21.13 -0.32
CA ILE A 153 17.90 20.68 -1.60
C ILE A 153 16.41 21.00 -1.55
N GLU A 154 16.03 22.12 -2.17
CA GLU A 154 14.68 22.24 -2.72
C GLU A 154 14.50 21.01 -3.59
N ILE A 155 13.87 19.96 -3.05
CA ILE A 155 13.57 18.79 -3.84
C ILE A 155 12.62 19.30 -4.91
N ASN A 156 13.13 19.36 -6.14
CA ASN A 156 12.40 19.81 -7.31
C ASN A 156 11.03 19.14 -7.29
N SER A 157 9.95 19.91 -7.41
CA SER A 157 8.57 19.41 -7.44
C SER A 157 8.42 18.20 -8.38
N THR A 158 9.21 18.18 -9.47
CA THR A 158 9.33 17.04 -10.39
C THR A 158 9.78 15.74 -9.73
N LEU A 159 10.80 15.77 -8.86
CA LEU A 159 11.29 14.59 -8.15
C LEU A 159 10.21 14.06 -7.20
N ASN A 160 9.54 14.93 -6.45
CA ASN A 160 8.45 14.52 -5.56
C ASN A 160 7.29 13.84 -6.31
N ILE A 161 6.94 14.34 -7.49
CA ILE A 161 5.95 13.69 -8.37
C ILE A 161 6.46 12.32 -8.82
N ILE A 162 7.72 12.19 -9.23
CA ILE A 162 8.29 10.88 -9.61
C ILE A 162 8.23 9.91 -8.43
N LEU A 163 8.59 10.36 -7.23
CA LEU A 163 8.56 9.55 -6.02
C LEU A 163 7.13 9.10 -5.68
N PHE A 164 6.14 9.98 -5.83
CA PHE A 164 4.72 9.67 -5.67
C PHE A 164 4.24 8.62 -6.69
N VAL A 165 4.63 8.75 -7.96
CA VAL A 165 4.32 7.76 -9.00
C VAL A 165 4.97 6.40 -8.67
N VAL A 166 6.22 6.39 -8.22
CA VAL A 166 6.93 5.17 -7.80
C VAL A 166 6.23 4.50 -6.62
N GLU A 167 5.70 5.26 -5.65
CA GLU A 167 4.86 4.70 -4.58
C GLU A 167 3.59 4.05 -5.14
N GLY A 168 2.89 4.71 -6.07
CA GLY A 168 1.72 4.13 -6.74
C GLY A 168 2.04 2.82 -7.47
N LEU A 169 3.18 2.76 -8.16
CA LEU A 169 3.68 1.52 -8.77
C LEU A 169 3.99 0.46 -7.72
N GLY A 170 4.55 0.84 -6.56
CA GLY A 170 4.76 -0.05 -5.42
C GLY A 170 3.48 -0.74 -4.98
N PHE A 171 2.38 0.00 -4.81
CA PHE A 171 1.08 -0.58 -4.47
C PHE A 171 0.58 -1.57 -5.52
N ILE A 172 0.73 -1.24 -6.81
CA ILE A 172 0.37 -2.13 -7.92
C ILE A 172 1.19 -3.42 -7.89
N ILE A 173 2.52 -3.31 -7.71
CA ILE A 173 3.43 -4.46 -7.63
C ILE A 173 3.09 -5.33 -6.42
N GLY A 174 2.79 -4.73 -5.26
CA GLY A 174 2.35 -5.44 -4.07
C GLY A 174 1.09 -6.28 -4.33
N GLY A 175 0.08 -5.66 -4.95
CA GLY A 175 -1.14 -6.35 -5.38
C GLY A 175 -0.84 -7.48 -6.37
N TRP A 176 0.01 -7.22 -7.36
CA TRP A 176 0.44 -8.21 -8.34
C TRP A 176 1.04 -9.45 -7.67
N VAL A 177 1.96 -9.28 -6.72
CA VAL A 177 2.62 -10.37 -5.99
C VAL A 177 1.59 -11.28 -5.31
N VAL A 178 0.59 -10.69 -4.66
CA VAL A 178 -0.51 -11.46 -4.05
C VAL A 178 -1.28 -12.25 -5.11
N GLY A 179 -1.61 -11.62 -6.23
CA GLY A 179 -2.29 -12.29 -7.33
C GLY A 179 -1.47 -13.43 -7.95
N SER A 180 -0.14 -13.28 -8.03
CA SER A 180 0.78 -14.34 -8.47
C SER A 180 0.76 -15.53 -7.49
N ASN A 181 0.79 -15.26 -6.18
CA ASN A 181 0.72 -16.30 -5.15
C ASN A 181 -0.59 -17.09 -5.20
N VAL A 182 -1.70 -16.47 -5.61
CA VAL A 182 -2.95 -17.18 -5.86
C VAL A 182 -2.79 -18.18 -7.00
N ILE A 183 -2.19 -17.78 -8.13
CA ILE A 183 -1.97 -18.67 -9.29
C ILE A 183 -1.10 -19.86 -8.87
N SER A 184 0.05 -19.57 -8.25
CA SER A 184 0.97 -20.62 -7.80
C SER A 184 0.32 -21.61 -6.83
N PHE A 185 -0.60 -21.16 -5.96
CA PHE A 185 -1.38 -22.04 -5.10
C PHE A 185 -2.28 -23.01 -5.89
N PHE A 186 -3.01 -22.51 -6.90
CA PHE A 186 -3.88 -23.35 -7.72
C PHE A 186 -3.09 -24.29 -8.63
N GLU A 187 -1.94 -23.87 -9.15
CA GLU A 187 -1.03 -24.72 -9.91
C GLU A 187 -0.51 -25.88 -9.06
N ALA A 188 -0.08 -25.61 -7.82
CA ALA A 188 0.36 -26.65 -6.90
C ALA A 188 -0.77 -27.62 -6.52
N LYS A 189 -2.00 -27.12 -6.40
CA LYS A 189 -3.18 -27.95 -6.11
C LYS A 189 -3.51 -28.87 -7.28
N ARG A 190 -3.43 -28.39 -8.52
CA ARG A 190 -3.66 -29.19 -9.73
C ARG A 190 -2.63 -30.31 -9.87
N LYS A 191 -1.34 -30.00 -9.70
CA LYS A 191 -0.27 -31.01 -9.77
C LYS A 191 -0.50 -32.15 -8.79
N LYS A 192 -0.90 -31.84 -7.55
CA LYS A 192 -1.24 -32.86 -6.54
C LYS A 192 -2.43 -33.74 -6.93
N GLN A 193 -3.41 -33.19 -7.64
CA GLN A 193 -4.57 -33.95 -8.11
C GLN A 193 -4.21 -34.88 -9.28
N GLU A 194 -3.34 -34.41 -10.17
CA GLU A 194 -2.80 -35.22 -11.29
C GLU A 194 -1.95 -36.39 -10.76
N GLU A 195 -1.03 -36.12 -9.82
CA GLU A 195 -0.21 -37.16 -9.16
C GLU A 195 -1.06 -38.22 -8.43
N GLN A 196 -2.16 -37.80 -7.79
CA GLN A 196 -3.10 -38.73 -7.13
C GLN A 196 -3.87 -39.58 -8.13
N ALA A 197 -4.33 -39.00 -9.24
CA ALA A 197 -5.04 -39.74 -10.28
C ALA A 197 -4.13 -40.78 -10.96
N GLU A 198 -2.87 -40.44 -11.23
CA GLU A 198 -1.88 -41.39 -11.77
C GLU A 198 -1.61 -42.56 -10.81
N GLN A 199 -1.52 -42.29 -9.50
CA GLN A 199 -1.35 -43.34 -8.48
C GLN A 199 -2.57 -44.27 -8.39
N GLU A 200 -3.79 -43.71 -8.47
CA GLU A 200 -5.02 -44.49 -8.48
C GLU A 200 -5.12 -45.39 -9.72
N GLU A 201 -4.75 -44.88 -10.90
CA GLU A 201 -4.73 -45.66 -12.15
C GLU A 201 -3.70 -46.81 -12.10
N GLN A 202 -2.50 -46.54 -11.56
CA GLN A 202 -1.49 -47.58 -11.37
C GLN A 202 -1.93 -48.66 -10.37
N ALA A 203 -2.58 -48.27 -9.27
CA ALA A 203 -3.10 -49.21 -8.28
C ALA A 203 -4.19 -50.12 -8.87
N LEU A 204 -5.07 -49.58 -9.71
CA LEU A 204 -6.10 -50.35 -10.41
C LEU A 204 -5.49 -51.38 -11.37
N ASN A 205 -4.47 -51.00 -12.14
CA ASN A 205 -3.79 -51.89 -13.10
C ASN A 205 -3.02 -53.05 -12.45
N ILE A 206 -2.63 -52.95 -11.18
CA ILE A 206 -1.96 -54.04 -10.45
C ILE A 206 -2.98 -55.03 -9.84
N SER A 207 -4.23 -54.59 -9.65
CA SER A 207 -5.28 -55.35 -8.95
C SER A 207 -6.21 -56.17 -9.86
N GLY A 208 -6.16 -55.96 -11.17
CA GLY A 208 -6.95 -56.68 -12.19
C GLY A 208 -6.12 -57.70 -12.95
#